data_AF-A0A4D4N0X7-F1
#
_entry.id   AF-A0A4D4N0X7-F1
#
_cell.length_a   1.000
_cell.length_b   1.000
_cell.length_c   1.000
_cell.angle_alpha   90.00
_cell.angle_beta   90.00
_cell.angle_gamma   90.00
#
_symmetry.space_group_name_H-M   'P 1'
#
loop_
_entity.id
_entity.type
_entity.pdbx_description
1 polymer ?
#
loop_
_entity_poly.entity_id
_entity_poly.type
_entity_poly.pdbx_seq_one_letter_code
_entity_poly.pdbx_strand_id
1 'polypeptide(L)' 'MACLRHPDDRAVFAGEALGLWLWAVVWPEQSGLLMYDELVLTDLRDAGAEMDLLPCGALSPRLLEP' A
#
# COMPACT_ATOMS: atom_id res chain seq x y z
N MET A 1 -0.16 -6.36 8.83
CA MET A 1 -0.77 -5.02 8.97
C MET A 1 -2.20 -5.20 9.50
N ALA A 2 -2.78 -4.23 10.21
CA ALA A 2 -4.16 -4.29 10.72
C ALA A 2 -5.12 -3.53 9.80
N CYS A 3 -6.29 -4.10 9.50
CA CYS A 3 -7.36 -3.42 8.77
C CYS A 3 -8.07 -2.40 9.66
N LEU A 4 -8.26 -1.18 9.17
CA LEU A 4 -8.90 -0.06 9.86
C LEU A 4 -10.35 0.12 9.39
N ARG A 5 -11.18 0.80 10.18
CA ARG A 5 -12.51 1.22 9.71
C ARG A 5 -12.38 2.22 8.56
N HIS A 6 -13.12 1.99 7.48
CA HIS A 6 -13.05 2.74 6.23
C HIS A 6 -14.45 2.87 5.59
N PRO A 7 -14.63 3.78 4.61
CA PRO A 7 -15.82 3.76 3.74
C PRO A 7 -15.88 2.47 2.90
N ASP A 8 -17.05 2.09 2.40
CA ASP A 8 -17.27 0.82 1.68
C ASP A 8 -16.61 0.76 0.28
N ASP A 9 -16.01 1.86 -0.19
CA ASP A 9 -15.36 1.92 -1.50
C ASP A 9 -13.93 1.37 -1.51
N ARG A 10 -13.29 1.30 -0.32
CA ARG A 10 -11.87 0.97 -0.17
C ARG A 10 -11.60 0.20 1.10
N ALA A 11 -10.50 -0.55 1.11
CA ALA A 11 -9.94 -1.11 2.34
C ALA A 11 -8.64 -0.39 2.71
N VAL A 12 -8.43 -0.15 4.01
CA VAL A 12 -7.27 0.58 4.54
C VAL A 12 -6.58 -0.27 5.60
N PHE A 13 -5.29 -0.50 5.41
CA PHE A 13 -4.45 -1.25 6.33
C PHE A 13 -3.34 -0.37 6.87
N ALA A 14 -3.01 -0.49 8.14
CA ALA A 14 -1.86 0.16 8.75
C ALA A 14 -0.96 -0.85 9.47
N GLY A 15 0.35 -0.65 9.39
CA GLY A 15 1.31 -1.47 10.12
C GLY A 15 2.68 -0.82 10.14
N GLU A 16 3.60 -1.48 10.82
CA GLU A 16 4.97 -1.00 10.99
C GLU A 16 5.94 -1.97 10.29
N ALA A 17 6.93 -1.41 9.60
CA ALA A 17 8.07 -2.14 9.04
C ALA A 17 9.33 -1.28 9.15
N LEU A 18 10.42 -1.85 9.65
CA LEU A 18 11.73 -1.19 9.78
C LEU A 18 11.70 0.15 10.55
N GLY A 19 10.85 0.26 11.57
CA GLY A 19 10.60 1.46 12.36
C GLY A 19 9.70 2.49 11.68
N LEU A 20 9.11 2.18 10.52
CA LEU A 20 8.28 3.09 9.74
C LEU A 20 6.82 2.63 9.74
N TRP A 21 5.90 3.57 9.96
CA TRP A 21 4.48 3.32 9.76
C TRP A 21 4.13 3.40 8.27
N LEU A 22 3.41 2.39 7.80
CA LEU A 22 2.97 2.24 6.43
C LEU A 22 1.45 2.11 6.39
N TRP A 23 0.87 2.70 5.34
CA TRP A 23 -0.55 2.57 5.00
C TRP A 23 -0.67 1.92 3.63
N ALA A 24 -1.51 0.89 3.53
CA ALA A 24 -1.92 0.32 2.25
C ALA A 24 -3.41 0.63 2.04
N VAL A 25 -3.71 1.33 0.95
CA VAL A 25 -5.08 1.67 0.56
C VAL A 25 -5.39 0.98 -0.75
N VAL A 26 -6.46 0.17 -0.78
CA VAL A 26 -6.83 -0.62 -1.95
C VAL A 26 -8.27 -0.39 -2.36
N TRP A 27 -8.50 -0.38 -3.67
CA TRP A 27 -9.82 -0.30 -4.29
C TRP A 27 -10.01 -1.44 -5.29
N PRO A 28 -11.24 -1.91 -5.52
CA PRO A 28 -12.39 -1.73 -4.62
C PRO A 28 -12.13 -2.37 -3.24
N GLU A 29 -13.03 -2.18 -2.27
CA GLU A 29 -12.90 -2.73 -0.90
C GLU A 29 -12.53 -4.22 -0.87
N GLN A 30 -13.08 -5.02 -1.79
CA GLN A 30 -12.83 -6.46 -1.87
C GLN A 30 -11.38 -6.82 -2.22
N SER A 31 -10.63 -5.89 -2.83
CA SER A 31 -9.18 -6.06 -3.06
C SER A 31 -8.40 -6.17 -1.74
N GLY A 32 -9.00 -5.78 -0.61
CA GLY A 32 -8.43 -5.99 0.72
C GLY A 32 -8.14 -7.45 1.05
N LEU A 33 -8.78 -8.40 0.37
CA LEU A 33 -8.50 -9.84 0.52
C LEU A 33 -7.04 -10.19 0.19
N LEU A 34 -6.39 -9.46 -0.73
CA LEU A 34 -4.98 -9.66 -1.09
C LEU A 34 -4.02 -9.33 0.07
N MET A 35 -4.44 -8.52 1.03
CA MET A 35 -3.60 -8.12 2.16
C MET A 35 -3.58 -9.19 3.28
N TYR A 36 -4.45 -10.20 3.19
CA TYR A 36 -4.47 -11.34 4.11
C TYR A 36 -3.61 -12.51 3.61
N ASP A 37 -3.09 -12.43 2.39
CA ASP A 37 -2.09 -13.36 1.87
C ASP A 37 -0.68 -13.03 2.42
N GLU A 38 0.32 -13.83 2.07
CA GLU A 38 1.73 -13.58 2.44
C GLU A 38 2.31 -12.36 1.70
N LEU A 39 1.94 -11.16 2.13
CA LEU A 39 2.49 -9.91 1.63
C LEU A 39 3.90 -9.67 2.19
N VAL A 40 4.89 -9.69 1.31
CA VAL A 40 6.28 -9.33 1.63
C VAL A 40 6.58 -7.92 1.15
N LEU A 41 7.08 -7.07 2.04
CA LEU A 41 7.53 -5.71 1.71
C LEU A 41 9.04 -5.73 1.48
N THR A 42 9.45 -5.30 0.28
CA THR A 42 10.87 -5.11 -0.07
C THR A 42 11.26 -3.66 0.17
N ASP A 43 12.34 -3.43 0.90
CA ASP A 43 12.91 -2.10 1.05
C ASP A 43 13.59 -1.65 -0.24
N LEU A 44 12.99 -0.69 -0.93
CA LEU A 44 13.52 -0.18 -2.19
C LEU A 44 14.84 0.59 -2.04
N ARG A 45 15.21 1.01 -0.82
CA ARG A 45 16.52 1.66 -0.59
C ARG A 45 17.68 0.71 -0.86
N ASP A 46 17.45 -0.60 -0.70
CA ASP A 46 18.44 -1.64 -0.98
C ASP A 46 18.49 -2.04 -2.47
N ALA A 47 17.56 -1.54 -3.30
CA ALA A 47 17.49 -1.90 -4.72
C ALA A 47 18.54 -1.19 -5.60
N GLY A 48 19.15 -0.10 -5.13
CA GLY A 48 20.21 0.61 -5.86
C GLY A 48 19.77 1.04 -7.27
N ALA A 49 20.55 0.66 -8.30
CA ALA A 49 20.30 1.05 -9.69
C ALA A 49 19.01 0.46 -10.28
N GLU A 50 18.48 -0.63 -9.71
CA GLU A 50 17.19 -1.22 -10.14
C GLU A 50 16.01 -0.29 -9.82
N MET A 51 16.18 0.65 -8.88
CA MET A 51 15.15 1.62 -8.52
C MET A 51 14.74 2.49 -9.73
N ASP A 52 15.68 2.82 -10.61
CA ASP A 52 15.42 3.63 -11.82
C ASP A 52 14.58 2.88 -12.87
N LEU A 53 14.50 1.55 -12.77
CA LEU A 53 13.70 0.71 -13.66
C LEU A 53 12.27 0.53 -13.17
N LEU A 54 11.98 0.89 -11.91
CA LEU A 54 10.64 0.74 -11.36
C LEU A 54 9.69 1.78 -11.97
N PRO A 55 8.52 1.36 -12.48
CA PRO A 55 7.56 2.31 -13.02
C PRO A 55 7.02 3.19 -11.88
N CYS A 56 7.33 4.50 -11.94
CA CYS A 56 6.72 5.49 -11.06
C CYS A 56 5.47 6.07 -11.74
N GLY A 57 4.29 5.81 -11.17
CA GLY A 57 3.03 6.38 -11.63
C GLY A 57 2.79 7.79 -11.10
N ALA A 58 1.88 8.53 -11.73
CA ALA A 58 1.36 9.77 -11.17
C ALA A 58 0.57 9.49 -9.88
N LEU A 59 0.46 10.51 -9.00
CA LEU A 59 -0.40 10.42 -7.81
C LEU A 59 -1.83 10.06 -8.21
N SER A 60 -2.40 9.03 -7.59
CA SER A 60 -3.76 8.58 -7.85
C SER A 60 -4.78 9.65 -7.42
N PRO A 61 -5.69 10.11 -8.32
CA PRO A 61 -6.74 11.07 -7.97
C PRO A 61 -7.65 10.59 -6.82
N ARG A 62 -7.81 9.27 -6.65
CA ARG A 62 -8.63 8.65 -5.59
C ARG A 62 -8.14 8.94 -4.16
N LEU A 63 -6.91 9.42 -4.00
CA LEU A 63 -6.37 9.85 -2.71
C LEU A 63 -6.64 11.33 -2.41
N LEU A 64 -6.96 12.11 -3.44
CA LEU A 64 -7.25 13.54 -3.31
C LEU A 64 -8.75 13.82 -3.22
N GLU A 65 -9.55 12.91 -3.78
CA GLU A 65 -11.00 12.93 -3.74
C GLU A 65 -11.50 12.18 -2.48
N PRO A 66 -12.54 12.68 -1.78
CA PRO A 66 -13.13 12.01 -0.62
C PRO A 66 -13.60 10.59 -0.92
#